data_AF-A0A658K3N5-F1
#
_entry.id   AF-A0A658K3N5-F1
#
_cell.length_a   1.000
_cell.length_b   1.000
_cell.length_c   1.000
_cell.angle_alpha   90.00
_cell.angle_beta   90.00
_cell.angle_gamma   90.00
#
_symmetry.space_group_name_H-M   'P 1'
#
loop_
_entity.id
_entity.type
_entity.pdbx_description
1 polymer ?
#
loop_
_entity_poly.entity_id
_entity_poly.type
_entity_poly.pdbx_seq_one_letter_code
_entity_poly.pdbx_strand_id
1 'polypeptide(L)' 'MENVMRENPSTSQAQLGIGLIGTGFMGRAHALAFGNANAALDLPARIRLTALADADSVRAEQCARVCS' A
#
# COMPACT_ATOMS: atom_id res chain seq x y z
N MET A 1 -6.47 29.81 17.30
CA MET A 1 -7.67 28.94 17.35
C MET A 1 -7.66 28.20 16.03
N GLU A 2 -7.18 26.97 15.90
CA GLU A 2 -6.91 25.90 16.86
C GLU A 2 -5.57 25.23 16.52
N ASN A 3 -4.87 24.83 17.57
CA ASN A 3 -3.70 23.97 17.52
C ASN A 3 -4.17 22.52 17.19
N VAL A 4 -3.23 21.62 16.91
CA VAL A 4 -3.39 20.15 16.73
C VAL A 4 -3.34 19.66 15.27
N MET A 5 -2.12 19.52 14.77
CA MET A 5 -1.71 18.22 14.24
C MET A 5 -0.38 17.89 14.91
N ARG A 6 -0.44 16.94 15.83
CA ARG A 6 0.66 16.53 16.71
C ARG A 6 1.89 16.16 15.88
N GLU A 7 2.96 16.92 16.07
CA GLU A 7 4.31 16.40 15.92
C GLU A 7 4.48 15.23 16.90
N ASN A 8 4.46 14.01 16.35
CA ASN A 8 4.80 12.81 17.09
C ASN A 8 6.32 12.58 16.90
N PRO A 9 7.14 12.74 17.95
CA PRO A 9 8.53 12.35 17.91
C PRO A 9 8.61 10.82 18.01
N SER A 10 8.57 10.14 16.87
CA SER A 10 9.10 8.79 16.75
C SER A 10 10.11 8.74 15.62
N THR A 11 11.35 8.49 15.97
CA THR A 11 12.52 8.25 15.11
C THR A 11 12.41 6.92 14.31
N SER A 12 11.25 6.68 13.70
CA SER A 12 11.03 5.69 12.64
C SER A 12 9.87 6.15 11.77
N GLN A 13 10.07 6.26 10.46
CA GLN A 13 9.02 6.63 9.50
C GLN A 13 7.78 5.72 9.68
N ALA A 14 6.60 6.32 9.85
CA ALA A 14 5.34 5.57 10.02
C ALA A 14 5.11 4.61 8.83
N GLN A 15 4.54 3.43 9.09
CA GLN A 15 4.22 2.47 8.04
C GLN A 15 2.72 2.43 7.77
N LEU A 16 2.34 2.45 6.49
CA LEU A 16 0.96 2.33 6.04
C LEU A 16 0.78 1.04 5.23
N GLY A 17 -0.01 0.11 5.78
CA GLY A 17 -0.41 -1.12 5.11
C GLY A 17 -1.58 -0.90 4.17
N ILE A 18 -1.46 -1.35 2.93
CA ILE A 18 -2.49 -1.26 1.89
C ILE A 18 -3.06 -2.65 1.62
N GLY A 19 -4.38 -2.76 1.64
CA GLY A 19 -5.12 -3.91 1.11
C GLY A 19 -5.64 -3.58 -0.29
N LEU A 20 -5.41 -4.48 -1.25
CA LEU A 20 -5.90 -4.33 -2.62
C LEU A 20 -7.01 -5.36 -2.89
N ILE A 21 -8.14 -4.91 -3.44
CA ILE A 21 -9.26 -5.78 -3.82
C ILE A 21 -9.42 -5.76 -5.34
N GLY A 22 -9.30 -6.94 -5.94
CA GLY A 22 -9.38 -7.18 -7.37
C GLY A 22 -8.01 -7.10 -8.07
N THR A 23 -7.72 -8.10 -8.91
CA THR A 23 -6.48 -8.21 -9.71
C THR A 23 -6.68 -7.93 -11.20
N GLY A 24 -7.82 -7.30 -11.55
CA GLY A 24 -8.09 -6.85 -12.90
C GLY A 24 -7.14 -5.72 -13.36
N PHE A 25 -7.50 -5.05 -14.45
CA PHE A 25 -6.68 -3.99 -15.04
C PHE A 25 -6.31 -2.88 -14.04
N MET A 26 -7.30 -2.30 -13.35
CA MET A 26 -7.07 -1.27 -12.33
C MET A 26 -6.37 -1.82 -11.07
N GLY A 27 -6.59 -3.09 -10.74
CA GLY A 27 -5.89 -3.75 -9.63
C GLY A 27 -4.37 -3.74 -9.86
N ARG A 28 -3.94 -4.14 -11.06
CA ARG A 28 -2.52 -4.12 -11.45
C ARG A 28 -1.95 -2.69 -11.49
N ALA A 29 -2.72 -1.72 -12.00
CA ALA A 29 -2.30 -0.32 -12.02
C ALA A 29 -2.06 0.22 -10.60
N HIS A 30 -2.96 -0.07 -9.65
CA HIS A 30 -2.78 0.31 -8.26
C HIS A 30 -1.62 -0.42 -7.59
N ALA A 31 -1.45 -1.73 -7.83
CA ALA A 31 -0.31 -2.48 -7.32
C ALA A 31 1.03 -1.86 -7.78
N LEU A 32 1.12 -1.48 -9.06
CA LEU A 32 2.29 -0.77 -9.61
C LEU A 32 2.48 0.60 -8.95
N ALA A 33 1.42 1.39 -8.82
CA ALA A 33 1.51 2.71 -8.22
C ALA A 33 2.01 2.63 -6.76
N PHE A 34 1.39 1.79 -5.93
CA PHE A 34 1.76 1.63 -4.53
C PHE A 34 3.14 0.98 -4.33
N GLY A 35 3.52 0.05 -5.22
CA GLY A 35 4.86 -0.55 -5.19
C GLY A 35 5.98 0.46 -5.47
N ASN A 36 5.72 1.45 -6.33
CA ASN A 36 6.71 2.47 -6.71
C ASN A 36 6.61 3.77 -5.90
N ALA A 37 5.52 4.00 -5.17
CA ALA A 37 5.24 5.28 -4.50
C ALA A 37 6.36 5.74 -3.55
N ASN A 38 6.95 4.82 -2.77
CA ASN A 38 8.05 5.15 -1.85
C ASN A 38 9.34 5.60 -2.56
N ALA A 39 9.55 5.20 -3.81
CA ALA A 39 10.72 5.57 -4.60
C ALA A 39 10.47 6.82 -5.46
N ALA A 40 9.22 7.04 -5.86
CA ALA A 40 8.83 8.13 -6.75
C ALA A 40 8.47 9.43 -6.01
N LEU A 41 8.07 9.35 -4.74
CA LEU A 41 7.52 10.46 -3.97
C LEU A 41 8.15 10.56 -2.58
N ASP A 42 8.26 11.77 -2.04
CA ASP A 42 8.60 12.00 -0.63
C ASP A 42 7.33 11.89 0.22
N LEU A 43 7.16 10.75 0.89
CA LEU A 43 5.94 10.41 1.61
C LEU A 43 6.12 10.52 3.13
N PRO A 44 5.11 11.05 3.85
CA PRO A 44 5.15 11.13 5.31
C PRO A 44 5.09 9.75 6.00
N ALA A 45 4.75 8.69 5.24
CA ALA A 45 4.72 7.31 5.69
C ALA A 45 5.19 6.38 4.58
N ARG A 46 5.83 5.27 4.97
CA ARG A 46 6.25 4.21 4.06
C ARG A 46 5.08 3.30 3.73
N ILE A 47 4.78 3.16 2.44
CA ILE A 47 3.68 2.33 1.94
C ILE A 47 4.13 0.86 1.83
N ARG A 48 3.27 -0.07 2.21
CA ARG A 48 3.46 -1.51 1.97
C ARG A 48 2.15 -2.15 1.52
N LEU A 49 2.17 -2.89 0.42
CA LEU A 49 1.06 -3.79 0.07
C LEU A 49 1.08 -4.98 1.04
N THR A 50 0.00 -5.18 1.78
CA THR A 50 -0.08 -6.14 2.89
C THR A 50 -1.11 -7.23 2.69
N ALA A 51 -2.13 -6.98 1.89
CA ALA A 51 -3.19 -7.93 1.61
C ALA A 51 -3.68 -7.78 0.17
N LEU A 52 -4.10 -8.90 -0.42
CA LEU A 52 -4.73 -8.97 -1.72
C LEU A 52 -5.97 -9.85 -1.63
N ALA A 53 -7.10 -9.36 -2.14
CA ALA A 53 -8.34 -10.11 -2.26
C ALA A 53 -8.78 -10.16 -3.73
N ASP A 54 -9.42 -11.24 -4.12
CA ASP A 54 -10.06 -11.40 -5.43
C ASP A 54 -11.37 -12.20 -5.28
N ALA A 55 -12.07 -12.45 -6.39
CA ALA A 55 -13.32 -13.20 -6.42
C ALA A 55 -13.17 -14.64 -5.88
N ASP A 56 -11.98 -15.22 -5.98
CA ASP A 56 -11.63 -16.51 -5.41
C ASP A 56 -10.23 -16.47 -4.77
N SER A 57 -10.01 -17.31 -3.77
CA SER A 57 -8.75 -17.34 -2.99
C SER A 57 -7.56 -17.78 -3.82
N VAL A 58 -7.75 -18.70 -4.78
CA VAL A 58 -6.67 -19.21 -5.63
C VAL A 58 -6.10 -18.08 -6.49
N ARG A 59 -6.96 -17.27 -7.09
CA ARG A 59 -6.56 -16.12 -7.90
C ARG A 59 -5.86 -15.06 -7.06
N ALA A 60 -6.36 -14.77 -5.86
CA ALA A 60 -5.68 -13.86 -4.92
C ALA A 60 -4.27 -14.35 -4.58
N GLU A 61 -4.10 -15.63 -4.24
CA GLU A 61 -2.79 -16.23 -3.92
C GLU A 61 -1.83 -16.27 -5.10
N GLN A 62 -2.33 -16.59 -6.31
CA GLN A 62 -1.52 -16.56 -7.52
C GLN A 62 -1.01 -15.16 -7.82
N CYS A 63 -1.90 -14.16 -7.75
CA CYS A 63 -1.52 -12.78 -8.05
C CYS A 63 -0.61 -12.18 -6.97
N ALA A 64 -0.80 -12.55 -5.69
CA ALA A 64 0.05 -12.08 -4.60
C ALA A 64 1.52 -12.49 -4.80
N ARG A 65 1.78 -13.65 -5.41
CA ARG A 65 3.14 -14.14 -5.73
C ARG A 65 3.81 -13.40 -6.89
N VAL A 66 3.04 -12.78 -7.77
CA VAL A 66 3.57 -12.03 -8.93
C VAL A 66 3.91 -10.58 -8.53
N CYS A 67 3.25 -10.05 -7.50
CA CYS A 67 3.40 -8.68 -7.04
C CYS A 67 4.34 -8.51 -5.83
N SER A 68 4.99 -9.59 -5.36
CA SER A 68 5.88 -9.61 -4.19
C SER A 68 7.34 -9.36 -4.55
#